data_AF-A0AAU4GFJ4-F1
#
_entry.id   AF-A0AAU4GFJ4-F1
#
_cell.length_a   1.000
_cell.length_b   1.000
_cell.length_c   1.000
_cell.angle_alpha   90.00
_cell.angle_beta   90.00
_cell.angle_gamma   90.00
#
_symmetry.space_group_name_H-M   'P 1'
#
loop_
_entity.id
_entity.type
_entity.pdbx_description
1 polymer ?
#
loop_
_entity_poly.entity_id
_entity_poly.type
_entity_poly.pdbx_seq_one_letter_code
_entity_poly.pdbx_strand_id
1 'polypeptide(L)'
;MRAAAAAGVSVADTALAAVTEEFRTWFSHFLPGLANAQPATLFTPATVSDDSDGQLAHLRGLNLSRAWCWLRLADHLPADDPRAPLMREAAEKHAEPELDHVTGGDYMVEHWLACYAVLYLTA
;
A
#
# COMPACT_ATOMS: atom_id res chain seq x y z
N MET A 1 43.17 1.05 21.19
CA MET A 1 42.97 2.39 20.58
C MET A 1 41.74 2.32 19.69
N ARG A 2 40.55 2.59 20.24
CA ARG A 2 39.28 2.63 19.50
C ARG A 2 38.91 4.10 19.31
N ALA A 3 38.99 4.59 18.08
CA ALA A 3 38.34 5.84 17.69
C ALA A 3 37.03 5.45 16.98
N ALA A 4 35.91 5.73 17.65
CA ALA A 4 34.59 5.63 17.05
C ALA A 4 34.46 6.76 16.03
N ALA A 5 34.27 6.39 14.76
CA ALA A 5 33.89 7.33 13.71
C ALA A 5 32.41 7.72 13.94
N ALA A 6 32.17 8.91 14.47
CA ALA A 6 30.86 9.54 14.42
C ALA A 6 30.60 9.95 12.97
N ALA A 7 29.84 9.12 12.24
CA ALA A 7 29.37 9.44 10.90
C ALA A 7 28.47 10.69 10.98
N GLY A 8 28.75 11.68 10.13
CA GLY A 8 28.00 12.93 10.06
C GLY A 8 26.60 12.71 9.50
N VAL A 9 25.64 12.47 10.38
CA VAL A 9 24.21 12.43 10.06
C VAL A 9 23.72 13.88 9.97
N SER A 10 23.11 14.27 8.84
CA SER A 10 22.53 15.60 8.68
C SER A 10 21.37 15.81 9.65
N VAL A 11 21.06 17.06 10.00
CA VAL A 11 19.82 17.41 10.74
C VAL A 11 18.59 16.89 9.99
N ALA A 12 18.61 16.91 8.65
CA ALA A 12 17.55 16.35 7.81
C ALA A 12 17.41 14.82 7.99
N ASP A 13 18.52 14.10 8.02
CA ASP A 13 18.54 12.65 8.20
C ASP A 13 18.05 12.27 9.60
N THR A 14 18.42 13.05 10.61
CA THR A 14 17.99 12.85 12.01
C THR A 14 16.50 13.15 12.16
N ALA A 15 16.01 14.24 11.55
CA ALA A 15 14.59 14.60 11.57
C ALA A 15 13.74 13.57 10.82
N LEU A 16 14.20 13.08 9.66
CA LEU A 16 13.52 12.03 8.92
C LEU A 16 13.51 10.71 9.72
N ALA A 17 14.63 10.34 10.35
CA ALA A 17 14.71 9.15 11.18
C ALA A 17 13.76 9.22 12.38
N ALA A 18 13.67 10.37 13.06
CA ALA A 18 12.72 10.60 14.15
C ALA A 18 11.28 10.44 13.65
N VAL A 19 10.89 11.20 12.60
CA VAL A 19 9.54 11.13 12.01
C VAL A 19 9.16 9.70 11.62
N THR A 20 10.12 8.92 11.11
CA THR A 20 9.89 7.53 10.75
C THR A 20 9.65 6.64 11.99
N GLU A 21 10.38 6.86 13.08
CA GLU A 21 10.16 6.14 14.35
C GLU A 21 8.82 6.49 14.99
N GLU A 22 8.44 7.77 15.02
CA GLU A 22 7.14 8.18 15.54
C GLU A 22 6.00 7.60 14.71
N PHE A 23 6.15 7.59 13.37
CA PHE A 23 5.20 6.94 12.48
C PHE A 23 5.10 5.44 12.77
N ARG A 24 6.22 4.72 12.91
CA ARG A 24 6.22 3.28 13.20
C ARG A 24 5.50 2.95 14.50
N THR A 25 5.76 3.73 15.54
CA THR A 25 5.11 3.57 16.84
C THR A 25 3.61 3.80 16.72
N TRP A 26 3.20 4.93 16.14
CA TRP A 26 1.79 5.24 15.90
C TRP A 26 1.10 4.16 15.06
N PHE A 27 1.72 3.72 13.96
CA PHE A 27 1.16 2.75 13.03
C PHE A 27 0.92 1.40 13.70
N SER A 28 1.83 0.98 14.58
CA SER A 28 1.70 -0.26 15.36
C SER A 28 0.57 -0.18 16.39
N HIS A 29 0.29 1.00 16.93
CA HIS A 29 -0.88 1.23 17.79
C HIS A 29 -2.19 1.38 17.01
N PHE A 30 -2.13 1.96 15.81
CA PHE A 30 -3.28 2.16 14.94
C PHE A 30 -3.79 0.84 14.35
N LEU A 31 -2.90 -0.08 13.97
CA LEU A 31 -3.20 -1.41 13.45
C LEU A 31 -2.47 -2.51 14.23
N PRO A 32 -2.85 -2.78 15.49
CA PRO A 32 -2.13 -3.72 16.36
C PRO A 32 -2.20 -5.19 15.89
N GLY A 33 -3.20 -5.52 15.07
CA GLY A 33 -3.40 -6.86 14.51
C GLY A 33 -2.74 -7.10 13.15
N LEU A 34 -1.98 -6.12 12.64
CA LEU A 34 -1.52 -6.14 11.25
C LEU A 34 -0.68 -7.37 10.91
N ALA A 35 0.23 -7.77 11.79
CA ALA A 35 1.08 -8.95 11.59
C ALA A 35 0.28 -10.27 11.48
N ASN A 36 -0.99 -10.28 11.88
CA ASN A 36 -1.91 -11.41 11.80
C ASN A 36 -3.00 -11.19 10.74
N ALA A 37 -2.76 -10.31 9.77
CA ALA A 37 -3.73 -9.92 8.73
C ALA A 37 -5.07 -9.39 9.30
N GLN A 38 -5.01 -8.62 10.38
CA GLN A 38 -6.19 -8.00 11.00
C GLN A 38 -6.17 -6.47 10.94
N PRO A 39 -7.35 -5.83 10.71
CA PRO A 39 -8.64 -6.46 10.42
C PRO A 39 -8.70 -7.06 9.01
N ALA A 40 -9.32 -8.24 8.88
CA ALA A 40 -9.38 -9.00 7.62
C ALA A 40 -9.95 -8.21 6.42
N THR A 41 -10.78 -7.19 6.68
CA THR A 41 -11.37 -6.31 5.67
C THR A 41 -10.34 -5.49 4.89
N LEU A 42 -9.16 -5.25 5.45
CA LEU A 42 -8.06 -4.57 4.75
C LEU A 42 -7.21 -5.53 3.88
N PHE A 43 -7.37 -6.84 4.08
CA PHE A 43 -6.63 -7.91 3.38
C PHE A 43 -7.53 -8.68 2.39
N THR A 44 -8.77 -8.25 2.25
CA THR A 44 -9.77 -8.88 1.38
C THR A 44 -10.23 -7.85 0.34
N PRO A 45 -10.03 -8.11 -0.96
CA PRO A 45 -10.51 -7.23 -2.02
C PRO A 45 -12.02 -7.00 -1.92
N ALA A 46 -12.47 -5.80 -2.28
CA ALA A 46 -13.87 -5.52 -2.47
C ALA A 46 -14.38 -6.28 -3.70
N THR A 47 -15.55 -6.91 -3.58
CA THR A 47 -16.16 -7.65 -4.69
C THR A 47 -16.95 -6.70 -5.59
N VAL A 48 -16.67 -6.75 -6.90
CA VAL A 48 -17.46 -6.06 -7.93
C VAL A 48 -18.43 -7.10 -8.51
N SER A 49 -19.73 -6.96 -8.21
CA SER A 49 -20.74 -7.96 -8.59
C SER A 49 -21.43 -7.69 -9.92
N ASP A 50 -21.33 -6.46 -10.44
CA ASP A 50 -21.90 -6.05 -11.73
C ASP A 50 -21.00 -4.98 -12.36
N ASP A 51 -20.40 -5.33 -13.50
CA ASP A 51 -19.48 -4.45 -14.25
C ASP A 51 -20.16 -3.39 -15.10
N SER A 52 -21.48 -3.51 -15.29
CA SER A 52 -22.27 -2.50 -15.98
C SER A 52 -22.77 -1.39 -15.04
N ASP A 53 -22.70 -1.62 -13.73
CA ASP A 53 -23.00 -0.61 -12.73
C ASP A 53 -21.78 0.27 -12.48
N GLY A 54 -21.81 1.48 -13.06
CA GLY A 54 -20.76 2.47 -12.87
C GLY A 54 -20.48 2.82 -11.40
N GLN A 55 -21.41 2.61 -10.46
CA GLN A 55 -21.15 2.78 -9.03
C GLN A 55 -20.32 1.64 -8.47
N LEU A 56 -20.63 0.39 -8.81
CA LEU A 56 -19.89 -0.78 -8.34
C LEU A 56 -18.51 -0.88 -8.99
N ALA A 57 -18.36 -0.39 -10.23
CA ALA A 57 -17.06 -0.24 -10.87
C ALA A 57 -16.06 0.58 -10.04
N HIS A 58 -16.52 1.50 -9.18
CA HIS A 58 -15.65 2.26 -8.27
C HIS A 58 -14.85 1.37 -7.30
N LEU A 59 -15.35 0.16 -7.01
CA LEU A 59 -14.68 -0.79 -6.14
C LEU A 59 -13.39 -1.36 -6.76
N ARG A 60 -13.28 -1.39 -8.09
CA ARG A 60 -12.06 -1.81 -8.80
C ARG A 60 -10.89 -0.87 -8.51
N GLY A 61 -11.14 0.43 -8.61
CA GLY A 61 -10.13 1.43 -8.26
C GLY A 61 -9.92 1.58 -6.75
N LEU A 62 -10.91 1.26 -5.91
CA LEU A 62 -10.66 1.09 -4.47
C LEU A 62 -9.64 -0.03 -4.20
N ASN A 63 -9.77 -1.16 -4.90
CA ASN A 63 -8.82 -2.27 -4.79
C ASN A 63 -7.42 -1.85 -5.24
N LEU A 64 -7.26 -1.21 -6.40
CA LEU A 64 -5.96 -0.68 -6.85
C LEU A 64 -5.38 0.40 -5.93
N SER A 65 -6.22 1.30 -5.41
CA SER A 65 -5.81 2.31 -4.43
C SER A 65 -5.29 1.66 -3.14
N ARG A 66 -5.97 0.63 -2.62
CA ARG A 66 -5.51 -0.15 -1.47
C ARG A 66 -4.19 -0.86 -1.78
N ALA A 67 -4.05 -1.43 -2.96
CA ALA A 67 -2.81 -2.08 -3.37
C ALA A 67 -1.63 -1.11 -3.35
N TRP A 68 -1.80 0.06 -3.96
CA TRP A 68 -0.80 1.12 -3.92
C TRP A 68 -0.46 1.54 -2.48
N CYS A 69 -1.46 1.81 -1.64
CA CYS A 69 -1.25 2.17 -0.24
C CYS A 69 -0.45 1.09 0.51
N TRP A 70 -0.71 -0.19 0.27
CA TRP A 70 0.04 -1.28 0.89
C TRP A 70 1.51 -1.29 0.49
N LEU A 71 1.84 -1.11 -0.79
CA LEU A 71 3.23 -1.00 -1.24
C LEU A 71 3.93 0.20 -0.60
N ARG A 72 3.27 1.36 -0.59
CA ARG A 72 3.82 2.57 0.05
C ARG A 72 4.07 2.36 1.52
N LEU A 73 3.16 1.72 2.26
CA LEU A 73 3.37 1.42 3.68
C LEU A 73 4.53 0.44 3.88
N ALA A 74 4.63 -0.61 3.06
CA ALA A 74 5.71 -1.59 3.15
C ALA A 74 7.09 -0.96 2.95
N ASP A 75 7.21 0.02 2.04
CA ASP A 75 8.48 0.72 1.75
C ASP A 75 8.92 1.67 2.87
N HIS A 76 8.03 2.05 3.79
CA HIS A 76 8.37 2.87 4.96
C HIS A 76 8.72 2.04 6.20
N LEU A 77 8.66 0.71 6.11
CA LEU A 77 9.09 -0.19 7.17
C LEU A 77 10.57 -0.56 7.02
N PRO A 78 11.25 -0.93 8.12
CA PRO A 78 12.58 -1.53 8.06
C PRO A 78 12.58 -2.76 7.14
N ALA A 79 13.70 -3.02 6.47
CA ALA A 79 13.83 -4.11 5.50
C ALA A 79 13.58 -5.51 6.11
N ASP A 80 13.76 -5.65 7.42
CA ASP A 80 13.54 -6.87 8.21
C ASP A 80 12.18 -6.89 8.95
N ASP A 81 11.31 -5.91 8.74
CA ASP A 81 10.01 -5.86 9.38
C ASP A 81 9.10 -6.99 8.85
N PRO A 82 8.60 -7.89 9.72
CA PRO A 82 7.83 -9.05 9.31
C PRO A 82 6.46 -8.69 8.70
N ARG A 83 6.01 -7.44 8.83
CA ARG A 83 4.73 -6.97 8.26
C ARG A 83 4.87 -6.65 6.77
N ALA A 84 6.06 -6.31 6.28
CA ALA A 84 6.25 -5.86 4.91
C ALA A 84 5.89 -6.94 3.86
N PRO A 85 6.27 -8.23 4.00
CA PRO A 85 5.86 -9.28 3.07
C PRO A 85 4.33 -9.43 2.99
N LEU A 86 3.65 -9.39 4.13
CA LEU A 86 2.19 -9.50 4.20
C LEU A 86 1.50 -8.32 3.50
N MET A 87 2.04 -7.10 3.59
CA MET A 87 1.52 -5.94 2.87
C MET A 87 1.70 -6.08 1.36
N ARG A 88 2.84 -6.58 0.90
CA ARG A 88 3.10 -6.80 -0.53
C ARG A 88 2.16 -7.88 -1.10
N GLU A 89 1.95 -8.98 -0.39
CA GLU A 89 0.96 -10.00 -0.74
C GLU A 89 -0.46 -9.41 -0.79
N ALA A 90 -0.82 -8.59 0.21
CA ALA A 90 -2.11 -7.89 0.20
C ALA A 90 -2.24 -6.97 -1.01
N ALA A 91 -1.16 -6.29 -1.41
CA ALA A 91 -1.18 -5.42 -2.58
C ALA A 91 -1.46 -6.21 -3.87
N GLU A 92 -0.73 -7.30 -4.10
CA GLU A 92 -0.93 -8.19 -5.25
C GLU A 92 -2.37 -8.71 -5.30
N LYS A 93 -2.87 -9.22 -4.16
CA LYS A 93 -4.23 -9.76 -4.04
C LYS A 93 -5.32 -8.74 -4.39
N HIS A 94 -5.10 -7.46 -4.09
CA HIS A 94 -6.04 -6.40 -4.46
C HIS A 94 -5.87 -5.96 -5.91
N ALA A 95 -4.66 -5.94 -6.46
CA ALA A 95 -4.41 -5.39 -7.78
C ALA A 95 -4.66 -6.39 -8.92
N GLU A 96 -4.20 -7.63 -8.78
CA GLU A 96 -4.22 -8.61 -9.88
C GLU A 96 -5.60 -8.79 -10.53
N PRO A 97 -6.71 -8.92 -9.77
CA PRO A 97 -8.04 -9.10 -10.37
C PRO A 97 -8.53 -7.88 -11.16
N GLU A 98 -7.91 -6.71 -10.98
CA GLU A 98 -8.40 -5.44 -11.51
C GLU A 98 -7.64 -4.96 -12.75
N LEU A 99 -6.40 -5.42 -12.94
CA LEU A 99 -5.54 -4.92 -14.02
C LEU A 99 -6.11 -5.21 -15.42
N ASP A 100 -6.76 -6.37 -15.60
CA ASP A 100 -7.40 -6.74 -16.86
C ASP A 100 -8.61 -5.85 -17.20
N HIS A 101 -9.14 -5.11 -16.23
CA HIS A 101 -10.29 -4.21 -16.42
C HIS A 101 -9.88 -2.76 -16.72
N VAL A 102 -8.58 -2.46 -16.72
CA VAL A 102 -8.07 -1.10 -16.97
C VAL A 102 -8.27 -0.68 -18.43
N THR A 103 -8.37 -1.64 -19.36
CA THR A 103 -8.52 -1.40 -20.80
C THR A 103 -9.39 -2.45 -21.48
N GLY A 104 -10.10 -2.10 -22.56
CA GLY A 104 -10.94 -3.00 -23.36
C GLY A 104 -12.45 -3.05 -23.00
N GLY A 105 -12.91 -2.31 -21.99
CA GLY A 105 -14.28 -2.20 -21.51
C GLY A 105 -14.95 -0.83 -21.71
N ASP A 106 -15.87 -0.47 -20.80
CA ASP A 106 -16.67 0.76 -20.87
C ASP A 106 -15.86 1.97 -20.39
N TYR A 107 -15.89 3.07 -21.17
CA TYR A 107 -15.23 4.32 -20.83
C TYR A 107 -15.51 4.76 -19.38
N MET A 108 -16.76 4.64 -18.91
CA MET A 108 -17.19 5.05 -17.56
C MET A 108 -16.48 4.28 -16.44
N VAL A 109 -15.91 3.12 -16.74
CA VAL A 109 -15.07 2.32 -15.85
C VAL A 109 -13.59 2.67 -16.03
N GLU A 110 -13.12 2.71 -17.26
CA GLU A 110 -11.68 2.78 -17.57
C GLU A 110 -11.04 4.14 -17.29
N HIS A 111 -11.76 5.23 -17.57
CA HIS A 111 -11.16 6.57 -17.68
C HIS A 111 -10.50 7.07 -16.39
N TRP A 112 -10.94 6.56 -15.24
CA TRP A 112 -10.37 6.87 -13.93
C TRP A 112 -9.56 5.69 -13.37
N LEU A 113 -9.92 4.45 -13.71
CA LEU A 113 -9.24 3.24 -13.23
C LEU A 113 -7.76 3.18 -13.65
N ALA A 114 -7.44 3.64 -14.86
CA ALA A 114 -6.07 3.73 -15.36
C ALA A 114 -5.15 4.56 -14.46
N CYS A 115 -5.65 5.63 -13.83
CA CYS A 115 -4.85 6.44 -12.90
C CYS A 115 -4.41 5.63 -11.67
N TYR A 116 -5.29 4.79 -11.13
CA TYR A 116 -4.97 3.93 -9.98
C TYR A 116 -4.04 2.79 -10.37
N ALA A 117 -4.21 2.24 -11.57
CA ALA A 117 -3.29 1.24 -12.11
C ALA A 117 -1.87 1.81 -12.24
N VAL A 118 -1.72 3.03 -12.77
CA VAL A 118 -0.42 3.71 -12.85
C VAL A 118 0.18 3.89 -11.46
N LEU A 119 -0.58 4.38 -10.46
CA LEU A 119 -0.08 4.50 -9.09
C LEU A 119 0.49 3.18 -8.56
N TYR A 120 -0.26 2.08 -8.70
CA TYR A 120 0.19 0.76 -8.29
C TYR A 120 1.45 0.29 -9.04
N LEU A 121 1.47 0.43 -10.37
CA LEU A 121 2.57 -0.04 -11.22
C LEU A 121 3.86 0.78 -11.09
N THR A 122 3.78 2.01 -10.57
CA THR A 122 4.92 2.89 -10.33
C THR A 122 5.22 3.10 -8.84
N ALA A 123 4.67 2.27 -7.97
CA ALA A 123 4.76 2.42 -6.51
C ALA A 123 6.19 2.36 -5.97
#